data_AF-A0AAE4D069-F1
#
_entry.id   AF-A0AAE4D069-F1
#
_cell.length_a   1.000
_cell.length_b   1.000
_cell.length_c   1.000
_cell.angle_alpha   90.00
_cell.angle_beta   90.00
_cell.angle_gamma   90.00
#
_symmetry.space_group_name_H-M   'P 1'
#
loop_
_entity.id
_entity.type
_entity.pdbx_description
1 polymer ?
#
loop_
_entity_poly.entity_id
_entity_poly.type
_entity_poly.pdbx_seq_one_letter_code
_entity_poly.pdbx_strand_id
1 'polypeptide(L)'
;MAAGEDRGELALVLHTHMPYVEGYGTWPFGEEWLWEALATCYLPLLELLDARGEQVTFSLTPVLADQLAAPGLVDRFAAFLRTTRRETHRIDAAGCREGGHDDWAAELERAAGDYERALERALELERSDGGLLGAFARHAAWTSSATHAVLPLLATDAGVRLQLETGIASQRARLEAAGAREWRGGFWLPECAHAPWLDPLLEEAGVHAVCLDLTDVLGRGSAAQLAPLQSADGPLLVPIDRATIELVWSDDGYPAHAAYRDYHAFTVHHHRVWSNEGETYDHAAALAQARADAADFVTRTIARLDAGAAELGRPALAVCAIDTELFGHWWYEGIAWLEAVLDEADRQGLRIAHLDDALQRHRAVPVAGALAAAAPATARARDAVRAGELPATTWGTPRDLSTWDGPAVADLAWRARALELETLLRPHGAPPASARARRELLALHASDWAFQVTRELAGPYPRERADGHAAALAAALAQPAAGDDEGAVRSLAPHLPR
;
A
#
# COMPACT_ATOMS: atom_id res chain seq x y z
N MET A 1 -25.20 7.84 27.80
CA MET A 1 -24.45 7.83 26.52
C MET A 1 -23.12 7.20 26.84
N ALA A 2 -22.73 6.15 26.13
CA ALA A 2 -21.51 5.41 26.46
C ALA A 2 -20.31 6.32 26.17
N ALA A 3 -19.33 6.38 27.07
CA ALA A 3 -18.20 7.31 27.01
C ALA A 3 -17.37 7.25 25.70
N GLY A 4 -17.53 6.22 24.87
CA GLY A 4 -16.88 6.09 23.56
C GLY A 4 -17.58 6.80 22.39
N GLU A 5 -18.87 7.15 22.47
CA GLU A 5 -19.57 7.80 21.35
C GLU A 5 -19.16 9.27 21.15
N ASP A 6 -18.90 9.99 22.24
CA ASP A 6 -18.51 11.40 22.19
C ASP A 6 -17.04 11.61 21.79
N ARG A 7 -16.18 10.58 21.99
CA ARG A 7 -14.77 10.57 21.62
C ARG A 7 -14.58 10.46 20.11
N GLY A 8 -15.29 9.52 19.48
CA GLY A 8 -15.07 9.14 18.09
C GLY A 8 -14.28 7.84 17.94
N GLU A 9 -13.51 7.73 16.85
CA GLU A 9 -13.09 6.42 16.32
C GLU A 9 -11.70 6.43 15.67
N LEU A 10 -11.09 5.25 15.62
CA LEU A 10 -9.93 4.95 14.81
C LEU A 10 -10.36 4.16 13.56
N ALA A 11 -9.91 4.58 12.39
CA ALA A 11 -9.95 3.76 11.18
C ALA A 11 -8.52 3.31 10.84
N LEU A 12 -8.33 1.99 10.79
CA LEU A 12 -7.10 1.36 10.29
C LEU A 12 -7.26 1.09 8.80
N VAL A 13 -6.39 1.65 7.98
CA VAL A 13 -6.40 1.48 6.51
C VAL A 13 -5.09 0.82 6.08
N LEU A 14 -5.18 -0.39 5.55
CA LEU A 14 -4.06 -1.18 5.08
C LEU A 14 -3.96 -1.08 3.56
N HIS A 15 -2.91 -0.44 3.05
CA HIS A 15 -2.65 -0.30 1.62
C HIS A 15 -1.77 -1.45 1.13
N THR A 16 -2.29 -2.34 0.30
CA THR A 16 -1.55 -3.54 -0.15
C THR A 16 -1.14 -3.38 -1.60
N HIS A 17 0.18 -3.31 -1.82
CA HIS A 17 0.73 -2.96 -3.11
C HIS A 17 2.05 -3.66 -3.40
N MET A 18 2.16 -4.14 -4.64
CA MET A 18 3.40 -4.61 -5.22
C MET A 18 3.45 -4.10 -6.66
N PRO A 19 4.56 -3.51 -7.13
CA PRO A 19 4.75 -3.23 -8.55
C PRO A 19 4.61 -4.51 -9.37
N TYR A 20 4.38 -4.39 -10.68
CA TYR A 20 4.33 -5.56 -11.55
C TYR A 20 5.71 -6.22 -11.60
N VAL A 21 5.92 -7.35 -10.94
CA VAL A 21 7.18 -8.11 -10.89
C VAL A 21 7.07 -9.51 -11.51
N GLU A 22 5.85 -9.97 -11.78
CA GLU A 22 5.55 -11.23 -12.45
C GLU A 22 6.35 -11.38 -13.75
N GLY A 23 7.08 -12.49 -13.89
CA GLY A 23 7.91 -12.77 -15.06
C GLY A 23 9.20 -11.93 -15.19
N TYR A 24 9.50 -11.03 -14.25
CA TYR A 24 10.69 -10.17 -14.27
C TYR A 24 11.74 -10.58 -13.23
N GLY A 25 12.46 -11.68 -13.51
CA GLY A 25 13.56 -12.16 -12.69
C GLY A 25 13.12 -12.69 -11.31
N THR A 26 13.94 -13.52 -10.68
CA THR A 26 13.61 -14.10 -9.37
C THR A 26 14.54 -13.64 -8.26
N TRP A 27 15.75 -13.14 -8.55
CA TRP A 27 16.71 -12.73 -7.50
C TRP A 27 17.75 -11.71 -8.00
N PRO A 28 18.15 -10.70 -7.20
CA PRO A 28 17.65 -10.35 -5.86
C PRO A 28 16.38 -9.46 -5.89
N PHE A 29 15.91 -9.10 -7.08
CA PHE A 29 14.74 -8.26 -7.32
C PHE A 29 13.82 -8.93 -8.34
N GLY A 30 12.51 -8.77 -8.19
CA GLY A 30 11.51 -9.43 -9.04
C GLY A 30 10.51 -10.25 -8.24
N GLU A 31 10.20 -11.46 -8.71
CA GLU A 31 9.15 -12.30 -8.11
C GLU A 31 9.45 -12.70 -6.65
N GLU A 32 10.71 -12.73 -6.21
CA GLU A 32 11.05 -12.97 -4.79
C GLU A 32 10.39 -11.96 -3.86
N TRP A 33 10.27 -10.69 -4.23
CA TRP A 33 9.56 -9.71 -3.41
C TRP A 33 8.10 -10.10 -3.19
N LEU A 34 7.44 -10.58 -4.25
CA LEU A 34 6.06 -11.07 -4.16
C LEU A 34 5.99 -12.34 -3.29
N TRP A 35 6.96 -13.25 -3.40
CA TRP A 35 7.00 -14.47 -2.60
C TRP A 35 7.25 -14.20 -1.11
N GLU A 36 8.19 -13.32 -0.78
CA GLU A 36 8.42 -12.91 0.60
C GLU A 36 7.18 -12.23 1.19
N ALA A 37 6.63 -11.25 0.48
CA ALA A 37 5.45 -10.53 0.95
C ALA A 37 4.23 -11.47 1.11
N LEU A 38 4.02 -12.40 0.16
CA LEU A 38 2.95 -13.38 0.26
C LEU A 38 3.13 -14.29 1.49
N ALA A 39 4.36 -14.77 1.74
CA ALA A 39 4.64 -15.70 2.83
C ALA A 39 4.62 -15.04 4.22
N THR A 40 5.21 -13.84 4.36
CA THR A 40 5.45 -13.23 5.66
C THR A 40 4.46 -12.13 6.02
N CYS A 41 3.69 -11.62 5.05
CA CYS A 41 2.77 -10.51 5.24
C CYS A 41 1.33 -10.87 4.82
N TYR A 42 1.08 -11.14 3.54
CA TYR A 42 -0.29 -11.20 3.01
C TYR A 42 -1.08 -12.40 3.51
N LEU A 43 -0.49 -13.61 3.55
CA LEU A 43 -1.18 -14.80 4.04
C LEU A 43 -1.46 -14.72 5.56
N PRO A 44 -0.49 -14.34 6.42
CA PRO A 44 -0.77 -14.06 7.83
C PRO A 44 -1.83 -12.97 8.05
N LEU A 45 -1.78 -11.88 7.27
CA LEU A 45 -2.79 -10.82 7.35
C LEU A 45 -4.18 -11.33 6.98
N LEU A 46 -4.28 -12.18 5.96
CA LEU A 46 -5.56 -12.73 5.53
C LEU A 46 -6.24 -13.53 6.65
N GLU A 47 -5.49 -14.24 7.48
CA GLU A 47 -6.03 -14.93 8.66
C GLU A 47 -6.65 -13.94 9.66
N LEU A 48 -6.01 -12.79 9.88
CA LEU A 48 -6.54 -11.72 10.71
C LEU A 48 -7.81 -11.10 10.10
N LEU A 49 -7.80 -10.83 8.78
CA LEU A 49 -8.97 -10.28 8.07
C LEU A 49 -10.14 -11.27 8.09
N ASP A 50 -9.90 -12.57 8.03
CA ASP A 50 -10.94 -13.59 8.15
C ASP A 50 -11.62 -13.57 9.53
N ALA A 51 -10.88 -13.24 10.57
CA ALA A 51 -11.39 -13.14 11.93
C ALA A 51 -12.02 -11.77 12.26
N ARG A 52 -11.46 -10.68 11.74
CA ARG A 52 -11.74 -9.30 12.21
C ARG A 52 -11.88 -8.26 11.08
N GLY A 53 -11.98 -8.67 9.83
CA GLY A 53 -11.93 -7.79 8.65
C GLY A 53 -13.00 -6.69 8.60
N GLU A 54 -14.16 -6.89 9.24
CA GLU A 54 -15.21 -5.86 9.34
C GLU A 54 -14.77 -4.61 10.15
N GLN A 55 -13.61 -4.64 10.83
CA GLN A 55 -13.05 -3.49 11.56
C GLN A 55 -11.93 -2.77 10.79
N VAL A 56 -11.35 -3.39 9.75
CA VAL A 56 -10.15 -2.90 9.07
C VAL A 56 -10.47 -2.61 7.62
N THR A 57 -10.09 -1.43 7.13
CA THR A 57 -10.20 -1.14 5.69
C THR A 57 -9.00 -1.71 4.97
N PHE A 58 -9.22 -2.73 4.15
CA PHE A 58 -8.17 -3.33 3.32
C PHE A 58 -8.27 -2.81 1.88
N SER A 59 -7.17 -2.25 1.39
CA SER A 59 -6.99 -1.82 0.00
C SER A 59 -6.11 -2.83 -0.73
N LEU A 60 -6.52 -3.21 -1.93
CA LEU A 60 -5.76 -4.08 -2.81
C LEU A 60 -5.57 -3.40 -4.17
N THR A 61 -4.31 -3.12 -4.52
CA THR A 61 -4.04 -2.48 -5.82
C THR A 61 -4.36 -3.42 -7.00
N PRO A 62 -4.92 -2.89 -8.10
CA PRO A 62 -5.26 -3.70 -9.26
C PRO A 62 -4.08 -4.51 -9.81
N VAL A 63 -2.89 -3.90 -9.89
CA VAL A 63 -1.65 -4.56 -10.34
C VAL A 63 -1.21 -5.71 -9.44
N LEU A 64 -1.35 -5.62 -8.12
CA LEU A 64 -1.05 -6.76 -7.24
C LEU A 64 -2.05 -7.88 -7.47
N ALA A 65 -3.34 -7.55 -7.55
CA ALA A 65 -4.35 -8.57 -7.79
C ALA A 65 -4.27 -9.19 -9.21
N ASP A 66 -3.75 -8.46 -10.22
CA ASP A 66 -3.40 -9.03 -11.54
C ASP A 66 -2.34 -10.11 -11.41
N GLN A 67 -1.32 -9.85 -10.58
CA GLN A 67 -0.25 -10.82 -10.31
C GLN A 67 -0.78 -12.02 -9.54
N LEU A 68 -1.60 -11.82 -8.51
CA LEU A 68 -2.22 -12.91 -7.75
C LEU A 68 -3.16 -13.79 -8.59
N ALA A 69 -3.72 -13.26 -9.68
CA ALA A 69 -4.49 -14.02 -10.67
C ALA A 69 -3.64 -14.71 -11.75
N ALA A 70 -2.32 -14.47 -11.77
CA ALA A 70 -1.48 -14.95 -12.85
C ALA A 70 -1.47 -16.49 -12.90
N PRO A 71 -1.62 -17.10 -14.10
CA PRO A 71 -1.60 -18.55 -14.22
C PRO A 71 -0.34 -19.18 -13.61
N GLY A 72 -0.53 -20.21 -12.79
CA GLY A 72 0.56 -20.95 -12.14
C GLY A 72 1.29 -20.17 -11.04
N LEU A 73 0.73 -19.06 -10.52
CA LEU A 73 1.32 -18.30 -9.41
C LEU A 73 1.64 -19.23 -8.22
N VAL A 74 0.66 -19.99 -7.74
CA VAL A 74 0.82 -20.84 -6.55
C VAL A 74 1.85 -21.96 -6.78
N ASP A 75 1.97 -22.47 -8.01
CA ASP A 75 3.01 -23.44 -8.35
C ASP A 75 4.42 -22.84 -8.26
N ARG A 76 4.61 -21.61 -8.77
CA ARG A 76 5.90 -20.90 -8.69
C ARG A 76 6.25 -20.53 -7.26
N PHE A 77 5.27 -20.03 -6.49
CA PHE A 77 5.42 -19.76 -5.07
C PHE A 77 5.83 -21.03 -4.30
N ALA A 78 5.13 -22.14 -4.54
CA ALA A 78 5.43 -23.42 -3.92
C ALA A 78 6.81 -23.96 -4.28
N ALA A 79 7.24 -23.77 -5.53
CA ALA A 79 8.60 -24.10 -5.96
C ALA A 79 9.63 -23.29 -5.16
N PHE A 80 9.50 -21.97 -5.12
CA PHE A 80 10.40 -21.10 -4.36
C PHE A 80 10.51 -21.50 -2.88
N LEU A 81 9.39 -21.74 -2.20
CA LEU A 81 9.41 -22.13 -0.79
C LEU A 81 10.07 -23.50 -0.56
N ARG A 82 9.77 -24.49 -1.41
CA ARG A 82 10.29 -25.85 -1.26
C ARG A 82 11.75 -26.00 -1.65
N THR A 83 12.20 -25.30 -2.69
CA THR A 83 13.54 -25.50 -3.26
C THR A 83 14.53 -24.45 -2.82
N THR A 84 14.08 -23.23 -2.55
CA THR A 84 14.95 -22.12 -2.16
C THR A 84 14.87 -21.92 -0.66
N ARG A 85 13.77 -21.39 -0.12
CA ARG A 85 13.70 -21.01 1.30
C ARG A 85 13.93 -22.17 2.25
N ARG A 86 13.35 -23.34 1.99
CA ARG A 86 13.57 -24.52 2.83
C ARG A 86 15.05 -24.95 2.85
N GLU A 87 15.70 -24.93 1.70
CA GLU A 87 17.09 -25.38 1.58
C GLU A 87 18.07 -24.36 2.17
N THR A 88 17.83 -23.07 1.97
CA THR A 88 18.68 -22.01 2.53
C THR A 88 18.58 -21.95 4.05
N HIS A 89 17.40 -22.13 4.65
CA HIS A 89 17.28 -22.27 6.12
C HIS A 89 18.07 -23.49 6.62
N ARG A 90 17.97 -24.64 5.92
CA ARG A 90 18.69 -25.87 6.30
C ARG A 90 20.21 -25.68 6.26
N ILE A 91 20.72 -25.01 5.21
CA ILE A 91 22.16 -24.73 5.05
C ILE A 91 22.63 -23.77 6.14
N ASP A 92 21.92 -22.66 6.37
CA ASP A 92 22.34 -21.67 7.37
C ASP A 92 22.23 -22.22 8.79
N ALA A 93 21.20 -23.02 9.10
CA ALA A 93 21.07 -23.65 10.40
C ALA A 93 22.23 -24.63 10.66
N ALA A 94 22.59 -25.46 9.68
CA ALA A 94 23.74 -26.35 9.78
C ALA A 94 25.05 -25.57 9.97
N GLY A 95 25.27 -24.51 9.19
CA GLY A 95 26.44 -23.65 9.31
C GLY A 95 26.53 -22.96 10.69
N CYS A 96 25.40 -22.50 11.22
CA CYS A 96 25.34 -21.92 12.57
C CYS A 96 25.72 -22.95 13.64
N ARG A 97 25.21 -24.19 13.55
CA ARG A 97 25.58 -25.29 14.48
C ARG A 97 27.07 -25.61 14.42
N GLU A 98 27.64 -25.72 13.22
CA GLU A 98 29.08 -25.95 13.03
C GLU A 98 29.92 -24.80 13.61
N GLY A 99 29.41 -23.57 13.54
CA GLY A 99 30.01 -22.38 14.13
C GLY A 99 29.84 -22.24 15.65
N GLY A 100 29.10 -23.14 16.31
CA GLY A 100 28.80 -23.05 17.75
C GLY A 100 27.69 -22.06 18.12
N HIS A 101 26.85 -21.68 17.15
CA HIS A 101 25.71 -20.77 17.31
C HIS A 101 24.38 -21.55 17.31
N ASP A 102 24.19 -22.41 18.31
CA ASP A 102 22.99 -23.27 18.42
C ASP A 102 21.68 -22.47 18.50
N ASP A 103 21.69 -21.32 19.17
CA ASP A 103 20.50 -20.47 19.31
C ASP A 103 20.07 -19.86 17.96
N TRP A 104 21.04 -19.46 17.11
CA TRP A 104 20.74 -18.96 15.75
C TRP A 104 20.19 -20.06 14.86
N ALA A 105 20.73 -21.29 14.98
CA ALA A 105 20.22 -22.43 14.26
C ALA A 105 18.78 -22.78 14.66
N ALA A 106 18.46 -22.72 15.95
CA ALA A 106 17.11 -22.96 16.46
C ALA A 106 16.11 -21.92 15.92
N GLU A 107 16.51 -20.64 15.86
CA GLU A 107 15.66 -19.59 15.29
C GLU A 107 15.44 -19.79 13.78
N LEU A 108 16.47 -20.17 13.02
CA LEU A 108 16.32 -20.49 11.59
C LEU A 108 15.34 -21.65 11.37
N GLU A 109 15.42 -22.70 12.19
CA GLU A 109 14.52 -23.84 12.12
C GLU A 109 13.08 -23.44 12.49
N ARG A 110 12.90 -22.56 13.49
CA ARG A 110 11.59 -22.02 13.85
C ARG A 110 11.00 -21.17 12.72
N ALA A 111 11.77 -20.22 12.18
CA ALA A 111 11.35 -19.31 11.12
C ALA A 111 11.03 -20.06 9.80
N ALA A 112 11.73 -21.17 9.51
CA ALA A 112 11.39 -22.04 8.38
C ALA A 112 9.93 -22.55 8.46
N GLY A 113 9.44 -22.80 9.68
CA GLY A 113 8.05 -23.21 9.91
C GLY A 113 7.02 -22.16 9.50
N ASP A 114 7.37 -20.87 9.45
CA ASP A 114 6.46 -19.81 8.98
C ASP A 114 6.19 -19.96 7.48
N TYR A 115 7.24 -20.23 6.71
CA TYR A 115 7.15 -20.49 5.27
C TYR A 115 6.39 -21.79 4.97
N GLU A 116 6.54 -22.82 5.81
CA GLU A 116 5.75 -24.05 5.67
C GLU A 116 4.25 -23.78 5.88
N ARG A 117 3.88 -23.01 6.91
CA ARG A 117 2.47 -22.61 7.14
C ARG A 117 1.91 -21.77 5.99
N ALA A 118 2.69 -20.81 5.49
CA ALA A 118 2.30 -20.00 4.34
C ALA A 118 2.05 -20.86 3.09
N LEU A 119 2.92 -21.85 2.83
CA LEU A 119 2.73 -22.78 1.71
C LEU A 119 1.44 -23.59 1.84
N GLU A 120 1.19 -24.15 3.02
CA GLU A 120 -0.03 -24.91 3.30
C GLU A 120 -1.27 -24.06 3.07
N ARG A 121 -1.27 -22.82 3.60
CA ARG A 121 -2.38 -21.88 3.45
C ARG A 121 -2.63 -21.49 2.00
N ALA A 122 -1.58 -21.19 1.23
CA ALA A 122 -1.72 -20.86 -0.19
C ALA A 122 -2.33 -22.02 -0.99
N LEU A 123 -1.87 -23.26 -0.75
CA LEU A 123 -2.39 -24.46 -1.42
C LEU A 123 -3.82 -24.80 -1.00
N GLU A 124 -4.20 -24.49 0.24
CA GLU A 124 -5.59 -24.61 0.71
C GLU A 124 -6.50 -23.61 -0.02
N LEU A 125 -6.13 -22.33 -0.03
CA LEU A 125 -6.90 -21.26 -0.66
C LEU A 125 -7.04 -21.47 -2.17
N GLU A 126 -5.99 -21.91 -2.85
CA GLU A 126 -6.04 -22.17 -4.29
C GLU A 126 -7.03 -23.28 -4.67
N ARG A 127 -7.27 -24.23 -3.77
CA ARG A 127 -8.28 -25.29 -3.96
C ARG A 127 -9.69 -24.86 -3.57
N SER A 128 -9.83 -23.69 -2.94
CA SER A 128 -11.13 -23.16 -2.51
C SER A 128 -11.84 -22.41 -3.64
N ASP A 129 -13.13 -22.15 -3.45
CA ASP A 129 -13.90 -21.38 -4.43
C ASP A 129 -13.37 -19.95 -4.54
N GLY A 130 -13.12 -19.48 -5.78
CA GLY A 130 -12.47 -18.21 -6.06
C GLY A 130 -10.93 -18.21 -5.95
N GLY A 131 -10.29 -19.29 -5.50
CA GLY A 131 -8.83 -19.43 -5.42
C GLY A 131 -8.16 -18.45 -4.46
N LEU A 132 -6.82 -18.32 -4.55
CA LEU A 132 -6.05 -17.41 -3.70
C LEU A 132 -6.54 -15.95 -3.81
N LEU A 133 -6.72 -15.45 -5.03
CA LEU A 133 -7.18 -14.07 -5.24
C LEU A 133 -8.58 -13.84 -4.66
N GLY A 134 -9.51 -14.78 -4.82
CA GLY A 134 -10.88 -14.65 -4.28
C GLY A 134 -10.88 -14.44 -2.76
N ALA A 135 -9.95 -15.08 -2.05
CA ALA A 135 -9.79 -14.93 -0.61
C ALA A 135 -9.33 -13.52 -0.20
N PHE A 136 -8.51 -12.84 -1.00
CA PHE A 136 -8.16 -11.43 -0.77
C PHE A 136 -9.27 -10.48 -1.26
N ALA A 137 -9.84 -10.75 -2.43
CA ALA A 137 -10.82 -9.89 -3.08
C ALA A 137 -12.06 -9.66 -2.19
N ARG A 138 -12.47 -10.65 -1.39
CA ARG A 138 -13.61 -10.49 -0.45
C ARG A 138 -13.42 -9.39 0.60
N HIS A 139 -12.17 -9.08 0.93
CA HIS A 139 -11.80 -8.07 1.93
C HIS A 139 -11.40 -6.74 1.30
N ALA A 140 -11.13 -6.70 -0.01
CA ALA A 140 -10.65 -5.52 -0.73
C ALA A 140 -11.75 -4.45 -0.86
N ALA A 141 -12.03 -3.72 0.21
CA ALA A 141 -13.04 -2.67 0.22
C ALA A 141 -12.60 -1.44 -0.59
N TRP A 142 -11.30 -1.16 -0.61
CA TRP A 142 -10.71 -0.04 -1.34
C TRP A 142 -9.82 -0.54 -2.48
N THR A 143 -9.71 0.28 -3.52
CA THR A 143 -8.86 0.00 -4.69
C THR A 143 -7.93 1.18 -4.98
N SER A 144 -7.18 1.13 -6.08
CA SER A 144 -6.29 2.21 -6.52
C SER A 144 -6.27 2.31 -8.04
N SER A 145 -5.39 3.14 -8.60
CA SER A 145 -5.17 3.18 -10.04
C SER A 145 -4.56 1.88 -10.53
N ALA A 146 -4.72 1.58 -11.82
CA ALA A 146 -4.34 0.29 -12.40
C ALA A 146 -2.93 -0.18 -12.01
N THR A 147 -1.96 0.72 -12.04
CA THR A 147 -0.55 0.43 -11.73
C THR A 147 0.04 1.40 -10.71
N HIS A 148 -0.78 1.95 -9.82
CA HIS A 148 -0.32 2.85 -8.76
C HIS A 148 0.42 4.09 -9.30
N ALA A 149 -0.08 4.70 -10.38
CA ALA A 149 0.51 5.90 -10.96
C ALA A 149 0.25 7.16 -10.13
N VAL A 150 1.25 8.04 -10.00
CA VAL A 150 1.09 9.36 -9.37
C VAL A 150 0.18 10.23 -10.24
N LEU A 151 -1.13 10.17 -10.00
CA LEU A 151 -2.16 10.75 -10.87
C LEU A 151 -1.93 12.25 -11.18
N PRO A 152 -1.50 13.09 -10.21
CA PRO A 152 -1.20 14.49 -10.52
C PRO A 152 -0.03 14.74 -11.49
N LEU A 153 0.74 13.72 -11.87
CA LEU A 153 1.90 13.84 -12.75
C LEU A 153 1.67 13.29 -14.16
N LEU A 154 0.52 12.67 -14.42
CA LEU A 154 0.14 12.21 -15.75
C LEU A 154 -0.04 13.40 -16.70
N ALA A 155 0.29 13.20 -17.98
CA ALA A 155 0.34 14.29 -18.96
C ALA A 155 -1.05 14.75 -19.42
N THR A 156 -2.05 13.88 -19.35
CA THR A 156 -3.38 14.11 -19.91
C THR A 156 -4.50 13.55 -19.03
N ASP A 157 -5.68 14.15 -19.10
CA ASP A 157 -6.89 13.59 -18.48
C ASP A 157 -7.23 12.20 -19.03
N ALA A 158 -6.84 11.90 -20.27
CA ALA A 158 -7.00 10.56 -20.87
C ALA A 158 -6.11 9.52 -20.17
N GLY A 159 -4.88 9.90 -19.77
CA GLY A 159 -4.00 9.06 -18.96
C GLY A 159 -4.55 8.82 -17.57
N VAL A 160 -5.11 9.87 -16.93
CA VAL A 160 -5.80 9.75 -15.63
C VAL A 160 -7.00 8.80 -15.75
N ARG A 161 -7.88 9.00 -16.74
CA ARG A 161 -9.04 8.11 -16.97
C ARG A 161 -8.62 6.68 -17.26
N LEU A 162 -7.59 6.46 -18.08
CA LEU A 162 -7.06 5.12 -18.35
C LEU A 162 -6.65 4.41 -17.05
N GLN A 163 -5.97 5.11 -16.14
CA GLN A 163 -5.54 4.59 -14.85
C GLN A 163 -6.72 4.31 -13.91
N LEU A 164 -7.67 5.23 -13.79
CA LEU A 164 -8.85 5.12 -12.92
C LEU A 164 -9.81 4.04 -13.42
N GLU A 165 -10.26 4.12 -14.67
CA GLU A 165 -11.25 3.23 -15.24
C GLU A 165 -10.76 1.78 -15.27
N THR A 166 -9.49 1.56 -15.60
CA THR A 166 -8.89 0.20 -15.58
C THR A 166 -8.84 -0.37 -14.18
N GLY A 167 -8.42 0.43 -13.19
CA GLY A 167 -8.36 -0.02 -11.80
C GLY A 167 -9.74 -0.33 -11.22
N ILE A 168 -10.71 0.55 -11.45
CA ILE A 168 -12.09 0.42 -10.96
C ILE A 168 -12.83 -0.73 -11.64
N ALA A 169 -12.64 -0.91 -12.96
CA ALA A 169 -13.22 -2.06 -13.67
C ALA A 169 -12.66 -3.38 -13.12
N SER A 170 -11.35 -3.43 -12.84
CA SER A 170 -10.70 -4.58 -12.23
C SER A 170 -11.26 -4.88 -10.84
N GLN A 171 -11.42 -3.85 -10.01
CA GLN A 171 -12.02 -3.97 -8.68
C GLN A 171 -13.45 -4.54 -8.73
N ARG A 172 -14.32 -3.96 -9.56
CA ARG A 172 -15.72 -4.39 -9.68
C ARG A 172 -15.83 -5.85 -10.12
N ALA A 173 -15.07 -6.24 -11.14
CA ALA A 173 -15.09 -7.61 -11.67
C ALA A 173 -14.64 -8.64 -10.62
N ARG A 174 -13.65 -8.29 -9.78
CA ARG A 174 -13.13 -9.17 -8.74
C ARG A 174 -14.06 -9.33 -7.55
N LEU A 175 -14.68 -8.24 -7.10
CA LEU A 175 -15.68 -8.31 -6.04
C LEU A 175 -16.89 -9.14 -6.48
N GLU A 176 -17.35 -8.94 -7.72
CA GLU A 176 -18.42 -9.74 -8.32
C GLU A 176 -18.05 -11.22 -8.36
N ALA A 177 -16.85 -11.55 -8.86
CA ALA A 177 -16.36 -12.93 -8.93
C ALA A 177 -16.20 -13.58 -7.54
N ALA A 178 -15.85 -12.80 -6.52
CA ALA A 178 -15.70 -13.27 -5.14
C ALA A 178 -17.03 -13.33 -4.36
N GLY A 179 -18.15 -12.89 -4.95
CA GLY A 179 -19.42 -12.77 -4.23
C GLY A 179 -19.38 -11.79 -3.06
N ALA A 180 -18.49 -10.80 -3.14
CA ALA A 180 -18.22 -9.83 -2.09
C ALA A 180 -19.20 -8.64 -2.13
N ARG A 181 -19.10 -7.74 -1.14
CA ARG A 181 -19.88 -6.50 -1.15
C ARG A 181 -19.46 -5.61 -2.32
N GLU A 182 -20.40 -4.84 -2.85
CA GLU A 182 -20.12 -3.88 -3.92
C GLU A 182 -19.15 -2.79 -3.44
N TRP A 183 -18.27 -2.33 -4.33
CA TRP A 183 -17.35 -1.23 -4.09
C TRP A 183 -18.10 0.09 -3.87
N ARG A 184 -17.82 0.77 -2.76
CA ARG A 184 -18.54 1.99 -2.32
C ARG A 184 -17.84 3.30 -2.69
N GLY A 185 -16.85 3.25 -3.59
CA GLY A 185 -16.12 4.44 -4.04
C GLY A 185 -14.87 4.78 -3.21
N GLY A 186 -14.44 3.92 -2.29
CA GLY A 186 -13.21 4.10 -1.52
C GLY A 186 -11.96 3.85 -2.37
N PHE A 187 -11.02 4.80 -2.38
CA PHE A 187 -9.87 4.76 -3.28
C PHE A 187 -8.59 5.25 -2.58
N TRP A 188 -7.56 4.41 -2.59
CA TRP A 188 -6.22 4.80 -2.21
C TRP A 188 -5.57 5.56 -3.37
N LEU A 189 -5.41 6.87 -3.23
CA LEU A 189 -4.60 7.65 -4.16
C LEU A 189 -3.17 7.15 -4.09
N PRO A 190 -2.56 6.76 -5.23
CA PRO A 190 -1.15 6.40 -5.24
C PRO A 190 -0.32 7.49 -4.60
N GLU A 191 0.43 7.09 -3.59
CA GLU A 191 1.27 7.97 -2.80
C GLU A 191 0.58 9.07 -2.00
N CYS A 192 -0.71 8.88 -1.71
CA CYS A 192 -1.60 9.94 -1.22
C CYS A 192 -1.46 11.22 -2.08
N ALA A 193 -1.11 11.04 -3.38
CA ALA A 193 -0.76 12.14 -4.25
C ALA A 193 -2.01 12.81 -4.79
N HIS A 194 -2.18 14.07 -4.43
CA HIS A 194 -3.37 14.84 -4.74
C HIS A 194 -3.03 16.22 -5.27
N ALA A 195 -3.90 16.73 -6.13
CA ALA A 195 -3.97 18.12 -6.51
C ALA A 195 -5.45 18.48 -6.72
N PRO A 196 -5.91 19.70 -6.40
CA PRO A 196 -7.33 20.05 -6.48
C PRO A 196 -8.00 19.83 -7.84
N TRP A 197 -7.24 19.96 -8.94
CA TRP A 197 -7.78 19.75 -10.28
C TRP A 197 -8.16 18.29 -10.57
N LEU A 198 -7.69 17.34 -9.75
CA LEU A 198 -7.98 15.91 -9.89
C LEU A 198 -9.40 15.55 -9.39
N ASP A 199 -9.95 16.35 -8.48
CA ASP A 199 -11.23 16.10 -7.79
C ASP A 199 -12.39 15.74 -8.74
N PRO A 200 -12.66 16.50 -9.82
CA PRO A 200 -13.78 16.16 -10.71
C PRO A 200 -13.57 14.86 -11.49
N LEU A 201 -12.31 14.52 -11.82
CA LEU A 201 -11.97 13.29 -12.54
C LEU A 201 -12.15 12.04 -11.66
N LEU A 202 -11.86 12.17 -10.36
CA LEU A 202 -12.11 11.11 -9.38
C LEU A 202 -13.62 10.86 -9.22
N GLU A 203 -14.41 11.92 -9.03
CA GLU A 203 -15.85 11.81 -8.85
C GLU A 203 -16.53 11.27 -10.13
N GLU A 204 -16.11 11.71 -11.32
CA GLU A 204 -16.57 11.19 -12.62
C GLU A 204 -16.34 9.66 -12.74
N ALA A 205 -15.22 9.17 -12.20
CA ALA A 205 -14.89 7.75 -12.20
C ALA A 205 -15.66 6.93 -11.14
N GLY A 206 -16.39 7.59 -10.24
CA GLY A 206 -17.11 6.96 -9.12
C GLY A 206 -16.27 6.78 -7.85
N VAL A 207 -15.17 7.52 -7.72
CA VAL A 207 -14.40 7.62 -6.47
C VAL A 207 -15.05 8.66 -5.58
N HIS A 208 -15.43 8.27 -4.36
CA HIS A 208 -16.17 9.12 -3.42
C HIS A 208 -15.40 9.41 -2.12
N ALA A 209 -14.29 8.72 -1.86
CA ALA A 209 -13.42 8.98 -0.72
C ALA A 209 -11.95 8.63 -1.02
N VAL A 210 -11.03 9.50 -0.59
CA VAL A 210 -9.58 9.32 -0.77
C VAL A 210 -8.79 9.70 0.48
N CYS A 211 -7.70 9.00 0.76
CA CYS A 211 -6.75 9.36 1.82
C CYS A 211 -5.68 10.35 1.32
N LEU A 212 -5.32 11.32 2.17
CA LEU A 212 -4.35 12.37 1.87
C LEU A 212 -3.40 12.64 3.04
N ASP A 213 -2.14 12.99 2.76
CA ASP A 213 -1.27 13.58 3.78
C ASP A 213 -1.34 15.11 3.75
N LEU A 214 -2.07 15.69 4.70
CA LEU A 214 -2.17 17.15 4.85
C LEU A 214 -1.34 17.69 6.02
N THR A 215 -0.35 16.94 6.50
CA THR A 215 0.44 17.29 7.69
C THR A 215 1.13 18.65 7.57
N ASP A 216 1.74 18.95 6.43
CA ASP A 216 2.40 20.25 6.23
C ASP A 216 1.43 21.41 5.95
N VAL A 217 0.16 21.09 5.66
CA VAL A 217 -0.90 22.07 5.40
C VAL A 217 -1.64 22.40 6.69
N LEU A 218 -2.21 21.40 7.35
CA LEU A 218 -3.02 21.54 8.56
C LEU A 218 -2.18 21.68 9.84
N GLY A 219 -0.95 21.14 9.82
CA GLY A 219 -0.05 21.06 10.97
C GLY A 219 -0.02 19.66 11.59
N ARG A 220 1.17 19.19 11.95
CA ARG A 220 1.37 17.90 12.62
C ARG A 220 0.60 17.83 13.93
N GLY A 221 -0.26 16.82 14.08
CA GLY A 221 -1.08 16.61 15.28
C GLY A 221 -2.27 17.58 15.40
N SER A 222 -2.55 18.37 14.36
CA SER A 222 -3.71 19.28 14.35
C SER A 222 -5.02 18.52 14.46
N ALA A 223 -5.96 19.00 15.28
CA ALA A 223 -7.30 18.41 15.36
C ALA A 223 -8.05 18.50 14.02
N ALA A 224 -7.69 19.42 13.12
CA ALA A 224 -8.25 19.52 11.78
C ALA A 224 -7.97 18.28 10.91
N GLN A 225 -6.98 17.45 11.27
CA GLN A 225 -6.73 16.15 10.61
C GLN A 225 -7.74 15.08 11.02
N LEU A 226 -8.46 15.27 12.14
CA LEU A 226 -9.34 14.26 12.72
C LEU A 226 -10.79 14.38 12.23
N ALA A 227 -10.99 14.86 11.01
CA ALA A 227 -12.29 14.94 10.37
C ALA A 227 -12.15 14.79 8.85
N PRO A 228 -13.08 14.11 8.17
CA PRO A 228 -13.12 14.12 6.72
C PRO A 228 -13.43 15.54 6.22
N LEU A 229 -12.85 15.90 5.09
CA LEU A 229 -13.02 17.20 4.46
C LEU A 229 -13.89 17.08 3.20
N GLN A 230 -14.79 18.05 3.04
CA GLN A 230 -15.64 18.16 1.87
C GLN A 230 -14.94 19.04 0.82
N SER A 231 -14.53 18.43 -0.29
CA SER A 231 -14.13 19.15 -1.50
C SER A 231 -15.35 19.82 -2.17
N ALA A 232 -15.11 20.76 -3.08
CA ALA A 232 -16.19 21.51 -3.73
C ALA A 232 -17.01 20.63 -4.70
N ASP A 233 -16.33 19.91 -5.60
CA ASP A 233 -16.92 19.12 -6.68
C ASP A 233 -16.20 17.75 -6.82
N GLY A 234 -15.83 17.13 -5.70
CA GLY A 234 -15.02 15.90 -5.69
C GLY A 234 -15.33 14.95 -4.53
N PRO A 235 -14.44 13.96 -4.32
CA PRO A 235 -14.61 12.99 -3.24
C PRO A 235 -14.44 13.66 -1.86
N LEU A 236 -14.84 12.92 -0.82
CA LEU A 236 -14.41 13.21 0.54
C LEU A 236 -12.88 13.06 0.62
N LEU A 237 -12.24 14.11 1.09
CA LEU A 237 -10.80 14.15 1.32
C LEU A 237 -10.55 13.75 2.77
N VAL A 238 -9.88 12.63 3.00
CA VAL A 238 -9.69 12.04 4.32
C VAL A 238 -8.24 12.25 4.75
N PRO A 239 -7.95 13.22 5.65
CA PRO A 239 -6.59 13.41 6.12
C PRO A 239 -6.13 12.19 6.92
N ILE A 240 -4.94 11.68 6.61
CA ILE A 240 -4.29 10.67 7.44
C ILE A 240 -3.72 11.35 8.71
N ASP A 241 -3.87 10.70 9.86
CA ASP A 241 -3.35 11.22 11.12
C ASP A 241 -1.90 10.76 11.31
N ARG A 242 -0.97 11.60 10.84
CA ARG A 242 0.47 11.31 10.92
C ARG A 242 0.94 11.08 12.36
N ALA A 243 0.26 11.67 13.36
CA ALA A 243 0.58 11.48 14.77
C ALA A 243 0.40 10.02 15.26
N THR A 244 -0.62 9.31 14.79
CA THR A 244 -0.78 7.87 15.07
C THR A 244 0.12 7.02 14.18
N ILE A 245 0.27 7.38 12.90
CA ILE A 245 1.12 6.64 11.95
C ILE A 245 2.60 6.63 12.38
N GLU A 246 3.15 7.75 12.86
CA GLU A 246 4.56 7.84 13.28
C GLU A 246 4.91 6.94 14.47
N LEU A 247 3.92 6.48 15.24
CA LEU A 247 4.13 5.49 16.30
C LEU A 247 4.64 4.15 15.75
N VAL A 248 4.27 3.81 14.52
CA VAL A 248 4.69 2.58 13.83
C VAL A 248 5.56 2.83 12.60
N TRP A 249 5.55 4.06 12.07
CA TRP A 249 6.27 4.41 10.85
C TRP A 249 7.12 5.67 11.06
N SER A 250 8.18 5.49 11.85
CA SER A 250 9.28 6.45 12.04
C SER A 250 10.53 5.73 12.54
N ASP A 251 11.69 6.38 12.48
CA ASP A 251 12.97 5.82 12.92
C ASP A 251 12.98 5.42 14.41
N ASP A 252 12.17 6.10 15.23
CA ASP A 252 12.03 5.86 16.68
C ASP A 252 10.66 5.23 17.03
N GLY A 253 9.93 4.71 16.04
CA GLY A 253 8.64 4.05 16.24
C GLY A 253 8.78 2.66 16.88
N TYR A 254 7.65 2.03 17.19
CA TYR A 254 7.63 0.69 17.80
C TYR A 254 8.50 -0.33 17.05
N PRO A 255 8.50 -0.41 15.70
CA PRO A 255 9.35 -1.39 15.00
C PRO A 255 10.85 -1.29 15.31
N ALA A 256 11.34 -0.16 15.83
CA ALA A 256 12.73 0.03 16.24
C ALA A 256 13.03 -0.46 17.68
N HIS A 257 12.02 -0.94 18.42
CA HIS A 257 12.24 -1.47 19.77
C HIS A 257 13.18 -2.68 19.77
N ALA A 258 14.02 -2.75 20.80
CA ALA A 258 15.15 -3.67 20.91
C ALA A 258 14.80 -5.15 20.68
N ALA A 259 13.65 -5.59 21.20
CA ALA A 259 13.25 -7.00 21.15
C ALA A 259 12.79 -7.49 19.77
N TYR A 260 12.42 -6.59 18.85
CA TYR A 260 11.94 -6.99 17.53
C TYR A 260 13.05 -7.48 16.62
N ARG A 261 12.68 -8.31 15.64
CA ARG A 261 13.62 -8.87 14.68
C ARG A 261 14.25 -7.77 13.81
N ASP A 262 15.58 -7.77 13.74
CA ASP A 262 16.32 -6.84 12.90
C ASP A 262 16.06 -7.14 11.42
N TYR A 263 15.54 -6.15 10.72
CA TYR A 263 15.22 -6.24 9.29
C TYR A 263 16.48 -6.25 8.40
N HIS A 264 17.54 -5.56 8.83
CA HIS A 264 18.75 -5.26 8.06
C HIS A 264 19.89 -6.28 8.30
N ALA A 265 19.84 -7.04 9.39
CA ALA A 265 20.85 -8.06 9.71
C ALA A 265 20.53 -9.42 9.05
N PHE A 266 21.39 -9.84 8.13
CA PHE A 266 21.20 -11.05 7.31
C PHE A 266 22.26 -12.11 7.56
N THR A 267 21.82 -13.37 7.57
CA THR A 267 22.70 -14.53 7.38
C THR A 267 23.20 -14.58 5.93
N VAL A 268 24.08 -15.55 5.62
CA VAL A 268 24.65 -15.72 4.27
C VAL A 268 23.56 -15.86 3.20
N HIS A 269 22.45 -16.55 3.51
CA HIS A 269 21.35 -16.72 2.57
C HIS A 269 20.13 -15.85 2.91
N HIS A 270 20.37 -14.67 3.48
CA HIS A 270 19.37 -13.63 3.72
C HIS A 270 18.22 -14.05 4.66
N HIS A 271 18.53 -14.82 5.70
CA HIS A 271 17.64 -15.05 6.83
C HIS A 271 17.95 -14.08 7.98
N ARG A 272 17.02 -13.93 8.92
CA ARG A 272 17.11 -12.98 10.04
C ARG A 272 17.03 -13.73 11.36
N VAL A 273 18.08 -13.64 12.16
CA VAL A 273 18.22 -14.34 13.45
C VAL A 273 18.57 -13.41 14.62
N TRP A 274 18.69 -12.12 14.33
CA TRP A 274 19.04 -11.10 15.32
C TRP A 274 17.84 -10.21 15.62
N SER A 275 17.84 -9.68 16.84
CA SER A 275 16.97 -8.58 17.26
C SER A 275 17.60 -7.23 16.90
N ASN A 276 16.83 -6.14 16.96
CA ASN A 276 17.31 -4.77 16.74
C ASN A 276 18.45 -4.36 17.69
N GLU A 277 18.60 -5.04 18.83
CA GLU A 277 19.73 -4.83 19.75
C GLU A 277 21.03 -5.54 19.29
N GLY A 278 20.94 -6.36 18.24
CA GLY A 278 22.04 -7.17 17.71
C GLY A 278 22.25 -8.49 18.46
N GLU A 279 21.40 -8.79 19.43
CA GLU A 279 21.38 -10.08 20.14
C GLU A 279 20.61 -11.14 19.35
N THR A 280 20.70 -12.41 19.76
CA THR A 280 19.84 -13.47 19.19
C THR A 280 18.37 -13.10 19.37
N TYR A 281 17.61 -13.22 18.30
CA TYR A 281 16.18 -12.95 18.32
C TYR A 281 15.43 -13.95 19.21
N ASP A 282 14.63 -13.43 20.15
CA ASP A 282 13.70 -14.21 20.98
C ASP A 282 12.26 -13.90 20.57
N HIS A 283 11.66 -14.83 19.83
CA HIS A 283 10.28 -14.71 19.34
C HIS A 283 9.26 -14.49 20.47
N ALA A 284 9.42 -15.12 21.64
CA ALA A 284 8.48 -14.96 22.74
C ALA A 284 8.58 -13.56 23.37
N ALA A 285 9.81 -13.05 23.53
CA ALA A 285 10.05 -11.69 24.01
C ALA A 285 9.50 -10.65 23.02
N ALA A 286 9.71 -10.85 21.72
CA ALA A 286 9.20 -9.98 20.67
C ALA A 286 7.66 -9.94 20.64
N LEU A 287 6.99 -11.09 20.80
CA LEU A 287 5.53 -11.12 20.92
C LEU A 287 5.01 -10.45 22.21
N ALA A 288 5.77 -10.50 23.30
CA ALA A 288 5.43 -9.77 24.52
C ALA A 288 5.58 -8.25 24.31
N GLN A 289 6.63 -7.82 23.61
CA GLN A 289 6.83 -6.42 23.21
C GLN A 289 5.69 -5.93 22.30
N ALA A 290 5.26 -6.73 21.32
CA ALA A 290 4.13 -6.43 20.44
C ALA A 290 2.84 -6.14 21.21
N ARG A 291 2.54 -6.92 22.24
CA ARG A 291 1.37 -6.67 23.11
C ARG A 291 1.50 -5.39 23.92
N ALA A 292 2.69 -5.09 24.44
CA ALA A 292 2.94 -3.87 25.20
C ALA A 292 2.79 -2.62 24.31
N ASP A 293 3.35 -2.66 23.10
CA ASP A 293 3.28 -1.56 22.13
C ASP A 293 1.86 -1.37 21.57
N ALA A 294 1.10 -2.45 21.40
CA ALA A 294 -0.31 -2.39 21.04
C ALA A 294 -1.15 -1.69 22.13
N ALA A 295 -0.92 -2.03 23.41
CA ALA A 295 -1.61 -1.38 24.52
C ALA A 295 -1.28 0.12 24.62
N ASP A 296 -0.02 0.50 24.39
CA ASP A 296 0.41 1.91 24.33
C ASP A 296 -0.18 2.64 23.11
N PHE A 297 -0.18 2.01 21.92
CA PHE A 297 -0.82 2.56 20.73
C PHE A 297 -2.29 2.91 20.96
N VAL A 298 -3.06 1.98 21.53
CA VAL A 298 -4.48 2.22 21.86
C VAL A 298 -4.63 3.33 22.89
N THR A 299 -3.80 3.34 23.94
CA THR A 299 -3.81 4.40 24.97
C THR A 299 -3.57 5.79 24.35
N ARG A 300 -2.53 5.91 23.52
CA ARG A 300 -2.18 7.18 22.85
C ARG A 300 -3.23 7.60 21.84
N THR A 301 -3.84 6.65 21.13
CA THR A 301 -4.91 6.93 20.17
C THR A 301 -6.17 7.43 20.88
N ILE A 302 -6.55 6.82 22.01
CA ILE A 302 -7.64 7.31 22.86
C ILE A 302 -7.38 8.75 23.28
N ALA A 303 -6.18 9.06 23.78
CA ALA A 303 -5.81 10.41 24.19
C ALA A 303 -5.86 11.42 23.02
N ARG A 304 -5.40 11.00 21.84
CA ARG A 304 -5.44 11.79 20.60
C ARG A 304 -6.87 12.12 20.19
N LEU A 305 -7.77 11.14 20.23
CA LEU A 305 -9.19 11.31 19.91
C LEU A 305 -9.92 12.17 20.95
N ASP A 306 -9.68 11.95 22.24
CA ASP A 306 -10.30 12.74 23.32
C ASP A 306 -9.91 14.22 23.21
N ALA A 307 -8.62 14.52 22.99
CA ALA A 307 -8.14 15.88 22.78
C ALA A 307 -8.71 16.50 21.49
N GLY A 308 -8.72 15.72 20.40
CA GLY A 308 -9.29 16.14 19.12
C GLY A 308 -10.78 16.45 19.21
N ALA A 309 -11.55 15.60 19.88
CA ALA A 309 -12.98 15.77 20.02
C ALA A 309 -13.34 17.00 20.86
N ALA A 310 -12.56 17.25 21.92
CA ALA A 310 -12.69 18.45 22.74
C ALA A 310 -12.40 19.74 21.94
N GLU A 311 -11.38 19.74 21.09
CA GLU A 311 -11.02 20.89 20.26
C GLU A 311 -12.01 21.13 19.12
N LEU A 312 -12.45 20.06 18.45
CA LEU A 312 -13.42 20.13 17.34
C LEU A 312 -14.86 20.37 17.81
N GLY A 313 -15.17 20.07 19.08
CA GLY A 313 -16.55 20.08 19.61
C GLY A 313 -17.45 19.00 18.99
N ARG A 314 -16.86 17.88 18.55
CA ARG A 314 -17.54 16.73 17.92
C ARG A 314 -16.66 15.48 17.99
N PRO A 315 -17.23 14.27 17.82
CA PRO A 315 -16.44 13.04 17.73
C PRO A 315 -15.36 13.12 16.65
N ALA A 316 -14.13 12.76 17.01
CA ALA A 316 -12.95 12.77 16.15
C ALA A 316 -12.80 11.47 15.36
N LEU A 317 -12.26 11.53 14.15
CA LEU A 317 -11.90 10.37 13.34
C LEU A 317 -10.40 10.38 13.07
N ALA A 318 -9.65 9.50 13.73
CA ALA A 318 -8.25 9.28 13.39
C ALA A 318 -8.16 8.23 12.27
N VAL A 319 -7.46 8.54 11.18
CA VAL A 319 -7.22 7.59 10.09
C VAL A 319 -5.75 7.22 10.08
N CYS A 320 -5.44 6.01 10.53
CA CYS A 320 -4.10 5.45 10.53
C CYS A 320 -3.95 4.59 9.28
N ALA A 321 -3.34 5.18 8.25
CA ALA A 321 -3.15 4.62 6.93
C ALA A 321 -1.70 4.17 6.75
N ILE A 322 -1.50 2.89 6.48
CA ILE A 322 -0.18 2.23 6.54
C ILE A 322 -0.03 1.27 5.36
N ASP A 323 1.17 1.20 4.80
CA ASP A 323 1.55 0.16 3.84
C ASP A 323 1.50 -1.21 4.52
N THR A 324 0.83 -2.15 3.87
CA THR A 324 0.54 -3.47 4.44
C THR A 324 1.82 -4.24 4.71
N GLU A 325 2.81 -4.09 3.84
CA GLU A 325 4.12 -4.72 3.93
C GLU A 325 4.91 -4.24 5.16
N LEU A 326 4.50 -3.14 5.83
CA LEU A 326 5.04 -2.83 7.16
C LEU A 326 4.85 -4.03 8.09
N PHE A 327 3.68 -4.66 8.05
CA PHE A 327 3.33 -5.75 8.96
C PHE A 327 3.77 -7.11 8.40
N GLY A 328 4.71 -7.75 9.07
CA GLY A 328 5.23 -9.08 8.74
C GLY A 328 6.43 -9.10 7.79
N HIS A 329 6.56 -8.09 6.91
CA HIS A 329 7.71 -7.98 6.01
C HIS A 329 8.80 -7.04 6.58
N TRP A 330 8.55 -5.73 6.67
CA TRP A 330 9.50 -4.77 7.25
C TRP A 330 9.60 -4.88 8.77
N TRP A 331 8.46 -5.06 9.44
CA TRP A 331 8.35 -5.33 10.87
C TRP A 331 7.70 -6.69 11.09
N TYR A 332 8.52 -7.69 11.42
CA TYR A 332 8.10 -9.09 11.46
C TYR A 332 6.92 -9.37 12.41
N GLU A 333 6.92 -8.75 13.58
CA GLU A 333 5.89 -8.91 14.60
C GLU A 333 4.64 -8.07 14.32
N GLY A 334 4.66 -7.28 13.25
CA GLY A 334 3.62 -6.31 12.95
C GLY A 334 2.21 -6.90 12.82
N ILE A 335 2.08 -8.14 12.33
CA ILE A 335 0.78 -8.84 12.28
C ILE A 335 0.29 -9.18 13.69
N ALA A 336 1.17 -9.68 14.57
CA ALA A 336 0.84 -9.97 15.96
C ALA A 336 0.54 -8.70 16.76
N TRP A 337 1.24 -7.61 16.48
CA TRP A 337 0.93 -6.29 17.03
C TRP A 337 -0.45 -5.82 16.58
N LEU A 338 -0.79 -5.95 15.29
CA LEU A 338 -2.09 -5.53 14.76
C LEU A 338 -3.23 -6.33 15.40
N GLU A 339 -3.07 -7.64 15.56
CA GLU A 339 -4.02 -8.47 16.33
C GLU A 339 -4.17 -7.96 17.76
N ALA A 340 -3.05 -7.71 18.45
CA ALA A 340 -3.05 -7.20 19.81
C ALA A 340 -3.69 -5.79 19.91
N VAL A 341 -3.58 -4.93 18.88
CA VAL A 341 -4.25 -3.62 18.84
C VAL A 341 -5.76 -3.79 18.80
N LEU A 342 -6.28 -4.75 18.03
CA LEU A 342 -7.71 -5.03 17.98
C LEU A 342 -8.23 -5.54 19.34
N ASP A 343 -7.50 -6.43 19.98
CA ASP A 343 -7.84 -6.92 21.33
C ASP A 343 -7.75 -5.80 22.39
N GLU A 344 -6.73 -4.96 22.30
CA GLU A 344 -6.54 -3.84 23.23
C GLU A 344 -7.57 -2.72 23.02
N ALA A 345 -8.03 -2.51 21.80
CA ALA A 345 -9.12 -1.59 21.52
C ALA A 345 -10.41 -2.03 22.21
N ASP A 346 -10.75 -3.31 22.13
CA ASP A 346 -11.90 -3.89 22.87
C ASP A 346 -11.71 -3.74 24.38
N ARG A 347 -10.51 -4.04 24.91
CA ARG A 347 -10.21 -3.96 26.34
C ARG A 347 -10.27 -2.54 26.90
N GLN A 348 -9.77 -1.56 26.15
CA GLN A 348 -9.64 -0.17 26.59
C GLN A 348 -10.82 0.72 26.16
N GLY A 349 -11.74 0.19 25.34
CA GLY A 349 -12.91 0.92 24.86
C GLY A 349 -12.59 1.94 23.77
N LEU A 350 -11.63 1.63 22.90
CA LEU A 350 -11.42 2.33 21.64
C LEU A 350 -12.30 1.70 20.56
N ARG A 351 -13.11 2.50 19.87
CA ARG A 351 -13.86 2.00 18.71
C ARG A 351 -12.96 2.03 17.48
N ILE A 352 -12.64 0.85 16.95
CA ILE A 352 -12.04 0.68 15.64
C ILE A 352 -13.17 0.40 14.64
N ALA A 353 -13.16 1.09 13.50
CA ALA A 353 -14.19 0.97 12.49
C ALA A 353 -13.62 0.92 11.08
N HIS A 354 -14.30 0.15 10.22
CA HIS A 354 -14.10 0.22 8.79
C HIS A 354 -14.38 1.66 8.30
N LEU A 355 -13.46 2.20 7.51
CA LEU A 355 -13.45 3.62 7.13
C LEU A 355 -14.75 4.04 6.43
N ASP A 356 -15.28 3.22 5.52
CA ASP A 356 -16.54 3.56 4.83
C ASP A 356 -17.73 3.74 5.78
N ASP A 357 -17.72 3.06 6.93
CA ASP A 357 -18.78 3.15 7.94
C ASP A 357 -18.52 4.31 8.91
N ALA A 358 -17.25 4.63 9.18
CA ALA A 358 -16.87 5.84 9.89
C ALA A 358 -17.25 7.11 9.09
N LEU A 359 -17.00 7.12 7.78
CA LEU A 359 -17.33 8.27 6.91
C LEU A 359 -18.83 8.57 6.84
N GLN A 360 -19.70 7.57 7.03
CA GLN A 360 -21.15 7.80 7.15
C GLN A 360 -21.55 8.46 8.48
N ARG A 361 -20.76 8.28 9.54
CA ARG A 361 -21.06 8.75 10.91
C ARG A 361 -20.38 10.07 11.25
N HIS A 362 -19.25 10.35 10.61
CA HIS A 362 -18.49 11.59 10.80
C HIS A 362 -18.89 12.66 9.77
N ARG A 363 -19.39 13.80 10.27
CA ARG A 363 -19.76 14.92 9.40
C ARG A 363 -18.52 15.58 8.82
N ALA A 364 -18.44 15.61 7.48
CA ALA A 364 -17.39 16.30 6.75
C ALA A 364 -17.36 17.82 7.02
N VAL A 365 -16.16 18.39 7.01
CA VAL A 365 -15.90 19.83 7.19
C VAL A 365 -15.52 20.42 5.83
N PRO A 366 -16.10 21.55 5.38
CA PRO A 366 -15.65 22.19 4.15
C PRO A 366 -14.15 22.49 4.21
N VAL A 367 -13.42 22.22 3.12
CA VAL A 367 -11.96 22.46 3.06
C VAL A 367 -11.59 23.88 3.54
N ALA A 368 -12.31 24.91 3.10
CA ALA A 368 -12.09 26.29 3.55
C ALA A 368 -12.17 26.47 5.07
N GLY A 369 -13.05 25.70 5.74
CA GLY A 369 -13.16 25.71 7.21
C GLY A 369 -11.95 25.06 7.89
N ALA A 370 -11.41 23.97 7.33
CA ALA A 370 -10.19 23.35 7.84
C ALA A 370 -8.96 24.24 7.62
N LEU A 371 -8.85 24.90 6.46
CA LEU A 371 -7.77 25.83 6.15
C LEU A 371 -7.76 27.06 7.07
N ALA A 372 -8.94 27.52 7.52
CA ALA A 372 -9.03 28.64 8.46
C ALA A 372 -8.42 28.34 9.84
N ALA A 373 -8.35 27.07 10.23
CA ALA A 373 -7.73 26.59 11.47
C ALA A 373 -6.32 25.99 11.26
N ALA A 374 -5.79 26.04 10.03
CA ALA A 374 -4.56 25.37 9.67
C ALA A 374 -3.31 26.06 10.22
N ALA A 375 -2.30 25.26 10.56
CA ALA A 375 -0.96 25.71 10.96
C ALA A 375 0.12 25.24 9.95
N PRO A 376 0.18 25.84 8.75
CA PRO A 376 1.04 25.36 7.66
C PRO A 376 2.54 25.47 7.95
N ALA A 377 3.26 24.36 7.76
CA ALA A 377 4.68 24.22 8.08
C ALA A 377 5.61 24.79 6.99
N THR A 378 5.23 24.68 5.72
CA THR A 378 6.07 25.08 4.58
C THR A 378 5.64 26.42 3.96
N ALA A 379 6.55 27.06 3.20
CA ALA A 379 6.22 28.30 2.48
C ALA A 379 5.10 28.08 1.45
N ARG A 380 5.20 26.98 0.70
CA ARG A 380 4.18 26.52 -0.25
C ARG A 380 2.81 26.33 0.41
N ALA A 381 2.76 25.66 1.56
CA ALA A 381 1.52 25.48 2.30
C ALA A 381 0.96 26.81 2.81
N ARG A 382 1.81 27.72 3.31
CA ARG A 382 1.39 29.07 3.73
C ARG A 382 0.77 29.87 2.60
N ASP A 383 1.37 29.82 1.41
CA ASP A 383 0.86 30.54 0.25
C ASP A 383 -0.47 29.97 -0.24
N ALA A 384 -0.60 28.63 -0.30
CA ALA A 384 -1.85 27.96 -0.66
C ALA A 384 -2.98 28.25 0.33
N VAL A 385 -2.71 28.14 1.65
CA VAL A 385 -3.68 28.47 2.71
C VAL A 385 -4.13 29.94 2.61
N ARG A 386 -3.22 30.87 2.31
CA ARG A 386 -3.56 32.30 2.09
C ARG A 386 -4.44 32.51 0.86
N ALA A 387 -4.29 31.69 -0.17
CA ALA A 387 -5.15 31.68 -1.34
C ALA A 387 -6.50 30.97 -1.10
N GLY A 388 -6.65 30.26 0.02
CA GLY A 388 -7.85 29.46 0.33
C GLY A 388 -7.90 28.12 -0.41
N GLU A 389 -6.75 27.63 -0.87
CA GLU A 389 -6.63 26.44 -1.71
C GLU A 389 -5.75 25.36 -1.04
N LEU A 390 -5.96 24.10 -1.41
CA LEU A 390 -5.04 23.02 -1.05
C LEU A 390 -3.88 22.98 -2.07
N PRO A 391 -2.61 22.93 -1.62
CA PRO A 391 -1.51 22.67 -2.53
C PRO A 391 -1.55 21.21 -2.98
N ALA A 392 -0.93 20.89 -4.12
CA ALA A 392 -0.66 19.49 -4.41
C ALA A 392 0.25 18.89 -3.32
N THR A 393 -0.04 17.66 -2.92
CA THR A 393 0.58 17.00 -1.76
C THR A 393 0.74 15.51 -2.00
N THR A 394 1.56 14.85 -1.18
CA THR A 394 1.87 13.42 -1.18
C THR A 394 2.33 13.02 0.23
N TRP A 395 2.50 11.73 0.52
CA TRP A 395 3.25 11.32 1.73
C TRP A 395 4.78 11.41 1.56
N GLY A 396 5.27 11.56 0.33
CA GLY A 396 6.71 11.62 0.01
C GLY A 396 7.43 12.76 0.72
N THR A 397 8.75 12.87 0.57
CA THR A 397 9.53 13.94 1.21
C THR A 397 9.93 14.97 0.15
N PRO A 398 9.63 16.28 0.29
CA PRO A 398 9.06 17.00 1.45
C PRO A 398 7.54 17.28 1.35
N ARG A 399 6.73 16.24 1.10
CA ARG A 399 5.25 16.25 0.94
C ARG A 399 4.73 17.11 -0.21
N ASP A 400 5.50 17.07 -1.28
CA ASP A 400 5.10 17.50 -2.61
C ASP A 400 5.40 16.41 -3.64
N LEU A 401 5.31 16.74 -4.93
CA LEU A 401 5.49 15.79 -6.02
C LEU A 401 6.98 15.53 -6.37
N SER A 402 7.93 16.19 -5.71
CA SER A 402 9.35 16.13 -6.09
C SER A 402 10.02 14.76 -5.87
N THR A 403 9.46 13.90 -5.01
CA THR A 403 9.91 12.50 -4.91
C THR A 403 9.76 11.76 -6.25
N TRP A 404 8.77 12.13 -7.08
CA TRP A 404 8.47 11.48 -8.36
C TRP A 404 8.71 12.36 -9.59
N ASP A 405 8.94 13.67 -9.42
CA ASP A 405 9.19 14.63 -10.51
C ASP A 405 10.43 15.52 -10.28
N GLY A 406 11.29 15.13 -9.34
CA GLY A 406 12.52 15.84 -9.00
C GLY A 406 13.67 15.58 -9.97
N PRO A 407 14.78 16.34 -9.88
CA PRO A 407 15.93 16.19 -10.79
C PRO A 407 16.51 14.78 -10.89
N ALA A 408 16.45 13.99 -9.81
CA ALA A 408 16.98 12.62 -9.78
C ALA A 408 16.21 11.64 -10.68
N VAL A 409 14.92 11.92 -10.94
CA VAL A 409 14.00 11.04 -11.68
C VAL A 409 13.38 11.72 -12.89
N ALA A 410 13.86 12.91 -13.25
CA ALA A 410 13.32 13.70 -14.34
C ALA A 410 13.31 12.93 -15.67
N ASP A 411 14.34 12.13 -15.95
CA ASP A 411 14.39 11.29 -17.14
C ASP A 411 13.25 10.27 -17.21
N LEU A 412 12.89 9.65 -16.07
CA LEU A 412 11.74 8.75 -15.98
C LEU A 412 10.42 9.51 -16.19
N ALA A 413 10.25 10.62 -15.49
CA ALA A 413 9.01 11.41 -15.52
C ALA A 413 8.74 11.99 -16.93
N TRP A 414 9.76 12.60 -17.56
CA TRP A 414 9.62 13.16 -18.91
C TRP A 414 9.37 12.10 -19.97
N ARG A 415 10.05 10.95 -19.87
CA ARG A 415 9.85 9.85 -20.82
C ARG A 415 8.45 9.25 -20.72
N ALA A 416 7.96 9.01 -19.50
CA ALA A 416 6.61 8.50 -19.28
C ALA A 416 5.56 9.44 -19.90
N ARG A 417 5.64 10.75 -19.61
CA ARG A 417 4.75 11.76 -20.20
C ARG A 417 4.82 11.83 -21.72
N ALA A 418 6.02 11.77 -22.30
CA ALA A 418 6.18 11.81 -23.76
C ALA A 418 5.52 10.60 -24.43
N LEU A 419 5.71 9.41 -23.87
CA LEU A 419 5.10 8.18 -24.39
C LEU A 419 3.59 8.10 -24.13
N GLU A 420 3.10 8.69 -23.04
CA GLU A 420 1.66 8.88 -22.80
C GLU A 420 1.02 9.69 -23.94
N LEU A 421 1.61 10.84 -24.27
CA LEU A 421 1.13 11.70 -25.34
C LEU A 421 1.13 10.98 -26.69
N GLU A 422 2.20 10.24 -27.02
CA GLU A 422 2.27 9.46 -28.26
C GLU A 422 1.22 8.34 -28.32
N THR A 423 0.96 7.69 -27.19
CA THR A 423 0.03 6.56 -27.10
C THR A 423 -1.42 7.00 -27.15
N LEU A 424 -1.77 8.08 -26.44
CA LEU A 424 -3.16 8.50 -26.22
C LEU A 424 -3.61 9.63 -27.15
N LEU A 425 -2.72 10.54 -27.55
CA LEU A 425 -3.04 11.65 -28.47
C LEU A 425 -2.70 11.29 -29.92
N ARG A 426 -3.33 10.24 -30.43
CA ARG A 426 -3.08 9.75 -31.79
C ARG A 426 -3.70 10.67 -32.85
N PRO A 427 -3.12 10.73 -34.08
CA PRO A 427 -3.69 11.51 -35.18
C PRO A 427 -5.13 11.12 -35.47
N HIS A 428 -5.96 12.11 -35.85
CA HIS A 428 -7.35 11.87 -36.21
C HIS A 428 -7.46 10.77 -37.29
N GLY A 429 -8.24 9.73 -37.01
CA GLY A 429 -8.43 8.58 -37.91
C GLY A 429 -7.42 7.45 -37.75
N ALA A 430 -6.39 7.60 -36.89
CA ALA A 430 -5.57 6.48 -36.47
C ALA A 430 -6.39 5.55 -35.54
N PRO A 431 -6.19 4.22 -35.61
CA PRO A 431 -6.81 3.31 -34.66
C PRO A 431 -6.29 3.59 -33.23
N PRO A 432 -7.08 3.25 -32.18
CA PRO A 432 -6.60 3.33 -30.81
C PRO A 432 -5.34 2.49 -30.61
N ALA A 433 -4.55 2.81 -29.58
CA ALA A 433 -3.41 1.98 -29.20
C ALA A 433 -3.88 0.55 -28.86
N SER A 434 -3.06 -0.46 -29.21
CA SER A 434 -3.36 -1.86 -28.90
C SER A 434 -3.46 -2.09 -27.39
N ALA A 435 -4.06 -3.21 -26.97
CA ALA A 435 -4.13 -3.53 -25.54
C ALA A 435 -2.73 -3.68 -24.94
N ARG A 436 -1.81 -4.30 -25.70
CA ARG A 436 -0.39 -4.39 -25.33
C ARG A 436 0.25 -3.03 -25.10
N ALA A 437 0.09 -2.07 -26.03
CA ALA A 437 0.65 -0.72 -25.87
C ALA A 437 0.09 -0.04 -24.61
N ARG A 438 -1.22 -0.13 -24.37
CA ARG A 438 -1.83 0.44 -23.16
C ARG A 438 -1.32 -0.21 -21.88
N ARG A 439 -1.11 -1.53 -21.84
CA ARG A 439 -0.53 -2.24 -20.68
C ARG A 439 0.92 -1.81 -20.40
N GLU A 440 1.75 -1.68 -21.44
CA GLU A 440 3.13 -1.19 -21.28
C GLU A 440 3.15 0.27 -20.79
N LEU A 441 2.23 1.12 -21.27
CA LEU A 441 2.07 2.48 -20.76
C LEU A 441 1.66 2.49 -19.28
N LEU A 442 0.67 1.66 -18.90
CA LEU A 442 0.28 1.51 -17.50
C LEU A 442 1.48 1.08 -16.64
N ALA A 443 2.22 0.05 -17.04
CA ALA A 443 3.41 -0.41 -16.31
C ALA A 443 4.49 0.68 -16.20
N LEU A 444 4.69 1.48 -17.26
CA LEU A 444 5.63 2.59 -17.27
C LEU A 444 5.21 3.72 -16.30
N HIS A 445 3.91 3.93 -16.09
CA HIS A 445 3.38 4.95 -15.18
C HIS A 445 3.51 4.63 -13.70
N ALA A 446 3.93 3.41 -13.32
CA ALA A 446 4.00 3.01 -11.92
C ALA A 446 4.91 3.94 -11.09
N SER A 447 4.41 4.40 -9.94
CA SER A 447 5.15 5.33 -9.06
C SER A 447 6.43 4.70 -8.50
N ASP A 448 6.45 3.38 -8.39
CA ASP A 448 7.52 2.56 -7.81
C ASP A 448 8.88 2.86 -8.42
N TRP A 449 8.95 3.07 -9.74
CA TRP A 449 10.21 3.26 -10.43
C TRP A 449 10.91 4.53 -9.97
N ALA A 450 10.17 5.64 -9.92
CA ALA A 450 10.74 6.91 -9.43
C ALA A 450 10.98 6.86 -7.92
N PHE A 451 10.09 6.21 -7.15
CA PHE A 451 10.27 6.07 -5.71
C PHE A 451 11.56 5.30 -5.35
N GLN A 452 11.77 4.13 -5.97
CA GLN A 452 12.94 3.29 -5.72
C GLN A 452 14.25 3.97 -6.16
N VAL A 453 14.24 4.76 -7.22
CA VAL A 453 15.41 5.58 -7.61
C VAL A 453 15.67 6.67 -6.57
N THR A 454 14.65 7.42 -6.17
CA THR A 454 14.79 8.52 -5.20
C THR A 454 15.26 8.02 -3.82
N ARG A 455 14.89 6.80 -3.44
CA ARG A 455 15.27 6.17 -2.16
C ARG A 455 16.46 5.21 -2.25
N GLU A 456 17.04 5.05 -3.44
CA GLU A 456 18.20 4.17 -3.70
C GLU A 456 17.99 2.70 -3.27
N LEU A 457 16.77 2.18 -3.42
CA LEU A 457 16.36 0.90 -2.81
C LEU A 457 16.79 -0.36 -3.59
N ALA A 458 16.88 -0.28 -4.92
CA ALA A 458 17.06 -1.45 -5.77
C ALA A 458 18.11 -1.25 -6.88
N GLY A 459 19.10 -0.38 -6.63
CA GLY A 459 20.19 -0.11 -7.56
C GLY A 459 19.69 0.26 -8.97
N PRO A 460 20.14 -0.44 -10.05
CA PRO A 460 19.73 -0.12 -11.41
C PRO A 460 18.32 -0.62 -11.78
N TYR A 461 17.75 -1.55 -11.01
CA TYR A 461 16.50 -2.26 -11.31
C TYR A 461 15.34 -1.34 -11.75
N PRO A 462 14.97 -0.27 -11.01
CA PRO A 462 13.82 0.56 -11.40
C PRO A 462 14.00 1.26 -12.75
N ARG A 463 15.23 1.65 -13.11
CA ARG A 463 15.51 2.25 -14.43
C ARG A 463 15.46 1.19 -15.52
N GLU A 464 16.02 0.01 -15.29
CA GLU A 464 15.94 -1.12 -16.23
C GLU A 464 14.48 -1.52 -16.51
N ARG A 465 13.63 -1.54 -15.48
CA ARG A 465 12.19 -1.79 -15.63
C ARG A 465 11.50 -0.72 -16.46
N ALA A 466 11.69 0.56 -16.12
CA ALA A 466 11.09 1.66 -16.86
C ALA A 466 11.59 1.71 -18.33
N ASP A 467 12.88 1.47 -18.56
CA ASP A 467 13.49 1.40 -19.90
C ASP A 467 12.89 0.25 -20.72
N GLY A 468 12.72 -0.92 -20.10
CA GLY A 468 12.12 -2.09 -20.71
C GLY A 468 10.68 -1.85 -21.16
N HIS A 469 9.84 -1.29 -20.28
CA HIS A 469 8.45 -0.94 -20.61
C HIS A 469 8.38 0.13 -21.70
N ALA A 470 9.24 1.15 -21.65
CA ALA A 470 9.32 2.17 -22.69
C ALA A 470 9.68 1.59 -24.07
N ALA A 471 10.66 0.69 -24.12
CA ALA A 471 11.06 0.01 -25.36
C ALA A 471 9.96 -0.91 -25.90
N ALA A 472 9.30 -1.67 -25.02
CA ALA A 472 8.20 -2.55 -25.38
C ALA A 472 6.97 -1.77 -25.88
N LEU A 473 6.68 -0.62 -25.27
CA LEU A 473 5.65 0.32 -25.72
C LEU A 473 5.95 0.84 -27.12
N ALA A 474 7.16 1.37 -27.35
CA ALA A 474 7.56 1.86 -28.67
C ALA A 474 7.44 0.78 -29.75
N ALA A 475 7.82 -0.46 -29.44
CA ALA A 475 7.66 -1.60 -30.35
C ALA A 475 6.17 -1.90 -30.63
N ALA A 476 5.31 -1.87 -29.62
CA ALA A 476 3.87 -2.09 -29.77
C ALA A 476 3.18 -0.99 -30.60
N LEU A 477 3.62 0.26 -30.47
CA LEU A 477 3.13 1.38 -31.28
C LEU A 477 3.55 1.26 -32.75
N ALA A 478 4.76 0.76 -33.01
CA ALA A 478 5.28 0.54 -34.36
C ALA A 478 4.65 -0.66 -35.09
N GLN A 479 4.20 -1.69 -34.35
CA GLN A 479 3.65 -2.93 -34.89
C GLN A 479 2.24 -3.24 -34.33
N PRO A 480 1.22 -2.41 -34.62
CA PRO A 480 -0.11 -2.54 -34.02
C PRO A 480 -0.89 -3.80 -34.42
N ALA A 481 -0.39 -4.59 -35.39
CA ALA A 481 -1.01 -5.82 -35.88
C ALA A 481 -0.47 -7.10 -35.21
N ALA A 482 0.55 -7.01 -34.35
CA ALA A 482 0.96 -8.14 -33.51
C ALA A 482 -0.11 -8.40 -32.45
N GLY A 483 -0.50 -9.66 -32.25
CA GLY A 483 -1.64 -10.02 -31.41
C GLY A 483 -1.53 -9.54 -29.96
N ASP A 484 -2.67 -9.24 -29.33
CA ASP A 484 -2.76 -8.74 -27.96
C ASP A 484 -2.26 -9.72 -26.87
N ASP A 485 -2.03 -10.99 -27.24
CA ASP A 485 -1.60 -12.08 -26.34
C ASP A 485 -0.07 -12.27 -26.26
N GLU A 486 0.73 -11.53 -27.03
CA GLU A 486 2.19 -11.66 -27.04
C GLU A 486 2.87 -10.55 -26.19
N GLY A 487 3.38 -10.89 -25.00
CA GLY A 487 4.20 -9.99 -24.20
C GLY A 487 4.43 -10.40 -22.73
N ALA A 488 5.39 -9.77 -22.08
CA ALA A 488 5.73 -10.00 -20.66
C ALA A 488 4.69 -9.43 -19.69
N VAL A 489 3.83 -8.49 -20.13
CA VAL A 489 2.77 -7.87 -19.33
C VAL A 489 1.37 -8.43 -19.64
N ARG A 490 1.27 -9.65 -20.20
CA ARG A 490 -0.02 -10.21 -20.64
C ARG A 490 -1.05 -10.35 -19.53
N SER A 491 -0.60 -10.56 -18.29
CA SER A 491 -1.47 -10.72 -17.12
C SER A 491 -1.88 -9.37 -16.51
N LEU A 492 -1.25 -8.27 -16.92
CA LEU A 492 -1.54 -6.93 -16.43
C LEU A 492 -2.81 -6.35 -17.09
N ALA A 493 -3.66 -5.72 -16.29
CA ALA A 493 -4.91 -5.09 -16.70
C ALA A 493 -5.76 -6.01 -17.62
N PRO A 494 -6.20 -7.18 -17.14
CA PRO A 494 -7.08 -8.06 -17.92
C PRO A 494 -8.45 -7.42 -18.18
N HIS A 495 -8.86 -6.47 -17.34
CA HIS A 495 -10.12 -5.71 -17.45
C HIS A 495 -9.94 -4.34 -18.13
N LEU A 496 -8.94 -4.21 -19.02
CA LEU A 496 -8.68 -2.97 -19.74
C LEU A 496 -9.93 -2.47 -20.48
N PRO A 497 -10.37 -1.21 -20.25
CA PRO A 497 -11.47 -0.60 -20.99
C PRO A 497 -11.17 -0.59 -22.50
N ARG A 498 -12.22 -0.75 -23.32
CA ARG A 498 -12.06 -0.90 -24.77
C ARG A 498 -11.58 0.37 -25.45
#